data_AF-A0A1W9HSL5-F1
#
_entry.id   AF-A0A1W9HSL5-F1
#
_cell.length_a   1.000
_cell.length_b   1.000
_cell.length_c   1.000
_cell.angle_alpha   90.00
_cell.angle_beta   90.00
_cell.angle_gamma   90.00
#
_symmetry.space_group_name_H-M   'P 1'
#
loop_
_entity.id
_entity.type
_entity.pdbx_description
1 polymer ?
#
loop_
_entity_poly.entity_id
_entity_poly.type
_entity_poly.pdbx_seq_one_letter_code
_entity_poly.pdbx_strand_id
1 'polypeptide(L)'
;MKNILLACSLVFTMLATAMAEDSRQAADTLYSQREASETGVQKAIDAADMYLRLATNAKSNEKNSLLISASRAYYFVGTFKADKKQKIEIFEKGMAAAQTVLTAYLPELKQQNLEAVAKEVLDKVNPNEVLELSHALYYEGINLGSWAEANGITQSLSKWPTLRNYMLLVNLLKKEDINLYGASRVLGRAYYRLPVIAGGDKDKARTYLSAAFNNTQQGGISRSGNNNVFYAEFLYNSEKKKDEAIKLLKAFVAANADTLDPDSIPETKVAQGTAKKLLADWEE
;
A
#
# COMPACT_ATOMS: atom_id res chain seq x y z
N MET A 1 43.25 67.90 9.35
CA MET A 1 42.21 67.71 8.32
C MET A 1 42.49 66.40 7.61
N LYS A 2 41.46 65.52 7.58
CA LYS A 2 41.17 64.50 6.56
C LYS A 2 42.16 63.32 6.43
N ASN A 3 41.75 62.06 6.32
CA ASN A 3 40.44 61.42 6.39
C ASN A 3 40.70 59.92 6.69
N ILE A 4 39.87 59.39 7.57
CA ILE A 4 39.75 57.96 7.91
C ILE A 4 39.10 57.25 6.72
N LEU A 5 39.67 56.15 6.25
CA LEU A 5 38.99 55.20 5.35
C LEU A 5 39.11 53.80 5.96
N LEU A 6 38.11 53.48 6.78
CA LEU A 6 37.87 52.16 7.35
C LEU A 6 37.11 51.35 6.30
N ALA A 7 37.77 50.38 5.67
CA ALA A 7 37.16 49.46 4.72
C ALA A 7 36.38 48.37 5.47
N CYS A 8 35.07 48.60 5.68
CA CYS A 8 34.14 47.55 6.11
C CYS A 8 33.95 46.54 4.97
N SER A 9 34.65 45.40 5.06
CA SER A 9 34.41 44.24 4.20
C SER A 9 33.18 43.50 4.72
N LEU A 10 32.03 43.75 4.08
CA LEU A 10 30.78 43.03 4.32
C LEU A 10 30.89 41.64 3.68
N VAL A 11 31.20 40.61 4.46
CA VAL A 11 31.14 39.21 4.01
C VAL A 11 29.68 38.79 4.05
N PHE A 12 29.02 38.84 2.89
CA PHE A 12 27.66 38.34 2.72
C PHE A 12 27.73 36.84 2.38
N THR A 13 27.69 35.97 3.39
CA THR A 13 27.53 34.53 3.20
C THR A 13 26.10 34.24 2.77
N MET A 14 25.84 34.24 1.47
CA MET A 14 24.63 33.61 0.93
C MET A 14 24.75 32.09 1.15
N LEU A 15 24.11 31.59 2.21
CA LEU A 15 23.71 30.19 2.29
C LEU A 15 22.57 30.01 1.27
N ALA A 16 22.94 29.83 0.01
CA ALA A 16 22.03 29.27 -0.98
C ALA A 16 21.80 27.81 -0.57
N THR A 17 20.71 27.55 0.16
CA THR A 17 20.15 26.21 0.21
C THR A 17 19.77 25.88 -1.23
N ALA A 18 20.63 25.12 -1.91
CA ALA A 18 20.27 24.52 -3.18
C ALA A 18 19.00 23.71 -2.92
N MET A 19 17.85 24.23 -3.35
CA MET A 19 16.62 23.46 -3.45
C MET A 19 17.00 22.28 -4.35
N ALA A 20 17.05 21.08 -3.76
CA ALA A 20 17.31 19.88 -4.54
C ALA A 20 16.29 19.86 -5.69
N GLU A 21 16.78 19.76 -6.91
CA GLU A 21 15.94 19.71 -8.09
C GLU A 21 14.98 18.51 -7.97
N ASP A 22 13.70 18.76 -8.23
CA ASP A 22 12.69 17.69 -8.25
C ASP A 22 13.14 16.62 -9.26
N SER A 23 13.36 15.41 -8.77
CA SER A 23 13.77 14.28 -9.60
C SER A 23 13.19 12.99 -9.04
N ARG A 24 13.04 11.99 -9.91
CA ARG A 24 12.57 10.67 -9.51
C ARG A 24 13.42 10.09 -8.37
N GLN A 25 14.74 10.21 -8.49
CA GLN A 25 15.70 9.74 -7.49
C GLN A 25 15.54 10.47 -6.14
N ALA A 26 15.30 11.77 -6.14
CA ALA A 26 15.05 12.53 -4.90
C ALA A 26 13.75 12.06 -4.22
N ALA A 27 12.68 11.83 -4.99
CA ALA A 27 11.41 11.31 -4.46
C ALA A 27 11.56 9.88 -3.92
N ASP A 28 12.25 8.99 -4.64
CA ASP A 28 12.54 7.62 -4.19
C ASP A 28 13.38 7.63 -2.91
N THR A 29 14.36 8.53 -2.80
CA THR A 29 15.18 8.70 -1.59
C THR A 29 14.31 9.13 -0.40
N LEU A 30 13.46 10.14 -0.57
CA LEU A 30 12.52 10.57 0.47
C LEU A 30 11.61 9.42 0.92
N TYR A 31 11.05 8.67 -0.03
CA TYR A 31 10.17 7.54 0.29
C TYR A 31 10.89 6.38 0.99
N SER A 32 12.17 6.14 0.66
CA SER A 32 12.99 5.13 1.34
C SER A 32 13.25 5.45 2.81
N GLN A 33 13.19 6.74 3.18
CA GLN A 33 13.36 7.23 4.56
C GLN A 33 12.06 7.28 5.35
N ARG A 34 10.97 6.72 4.81
CA ARG A 34 9.68 6.69 5.51
C ARG A 34 9.74 5.78 6.74
N GLU A 35 9.04 6.18 7.78
CA GLU A 35 8.96 5.45 9.05
C GLU A 35 7.60 5.70 9.72
N ALA A 36 7.28 4.89 10.72
CA ALA A 36 6.11 5.04 11.59
C ALA A 36 6.26 6.19 12.61
N SER A 37 6.88 7.30 12.21
CA SER A 37 7.13 8.50 13.00
C SER A 37 6.59 9.73 12.27
N GLU A 38 6.36 10.84 12.96
CA GLU A 38 5.85 12.07 12.32
C GLU A 38 6.78 12.55 11.20
N THR A 39 8.09 12.55 11.44
CA THR A 39 9.11 12.89 10.44
C THR A 39 9.11 11.89 9.27
N GLY A 40 9.03 10.59 9.54
CA GLY A 40 8.99 9.56 8.50
C GLY A 40 7.73 9.64 7.63
N VAL A 41 6.59 9.96 8.24
CA VAL A 41 5.33 10.22 7.51
C VAL A 41 5.45 11.49 6.65
N GLN A 42 6.09 12.54 7.15
CA GLN A 42 6.33 13.75 6.37
C GLN A 42 7.22 13.47 5.15
N LYS A 43 8.26 12.63 5.28
CA LYS A 43 9.08 12.20 4.14
C LYS A 43 8.25 11.49 3.05
N ALA A 44 7.30 10.66 3.44
CA ALA A 44 6.40 10.02 2.48
C ALA A 44 5.42 11.01 1.82
N ILE A 45 4.98 12.06 2.53
CA ILE A 45 4.19 13.17 1.95
C ILE A 45 5.03 13.91 0.91
N ASP A 46 6.24 14.33 1.27
CA ASP A 46 7.14 15.07 0.39
C ASP A 46 7.44 14.26 -0.89
N ALA A 47 7.66 12.95 -0.74
CA ALA A 47 7.83 12.03 -1.87
C ALA A 47 6.59 11.96 -2.75
N ALA A 48 5.40 11.76 -2.16
CA ALA A 48 4.12 11.70 -2.89
C ALA A 48 3.88 12.96 -3.74
N ASP A 49 4.07 14.13 -3.12
CA ASP A 49 3.86 15.42 -3.77
C ASP A 49 4.90 15.65 -4.88
N MET A 50 6.16 15.23 -4.68
CA MET A 50 7.19 15.30 -5.72
C MET A 50 6.87 14.38 -6.91
N TYR A 51 6.42 13.14 -6.68
CA TYR A 51 5.99 12.25 -7.76
C TYR A 51 4.86 12.87 -8.59
N LEU A 52 3.88 13.51 -7.94
CA LEU A 52 2.78 14.18 -8.65
C LEU A 52 3.25 15.36 -9.51
N ARG A 53 4.17 16.19 -8.98
CA ARG A 53 4.74 17.30 -9.75
C ARG A 53 5.48 16.79 -11.00
N LEU A 54 6.33 15.77 -10.84
CA LEU A 54 7.04 15.14 -11.95
C LEU A 54 6.06 14.55 -12.99
N ALA A 55 4.98 13.91 -12.53
CA ALA A 55 3.98 13.29 -13.40
C ALA A 55 3.22 14.28 -14.30
N THR A 56 3.23 15.58 -13.97
CA THR A 56 2.55 16.62 -14.75
C THR A 56 3.20 16.81 -16.12
N ASN A 57 4.53 16.68 -16.21
CA ASN A 57 5.30 16.88 -17.43
C ASN A 57 5.79 15.58 -18.08
N ALA A 58 5.73 14.47 -17.34
CA ALA A 58 6.07 13.14 -17.84
C ALA A 58 5.07 12.64 -18.89
N LYS A 59 5.53 11.73 -19.75
CA LYS A 59 4.71 11.11 -20.80
C LYS A 59 4.62 9.60 -20.60
N SER A 60 3.53 9.00 -21.09
CA SER A 60 3.33 7.55 -21.17
C SER A 60 3.71 6.82 -19.88
N ASN A 61 4.65 5.88 -19.97
CA ASN A 61 5.04 4.93 -18.92
C ASN A 61 5.71 5.62 -17.74
N GLU A 62 6.50 6.67 -17.98
CA GLU A 62 7.11 7.45 -16.91
C GLU A 62 6.03 8.12 -16.04
N LYS A 63 5.03 8.72 -16.68
CA LYS A 63 3.89 9.30 -15.98
C LYS A 63 3.15 8.26 -15.14
N ASN A 64 2.88 7.07 -15.71
CA ASN A 64 2.21 5.99 -15.00
C ASN A 64 3.01 5.54 -13.77
N SER A 65 4.31 5.31 -13.93
CA SER A 65 5.21 4.90 -12.85
C SER A 65 5.25 5.93 -11.71
N LEU A 66 5.27 7.23 -12.04
CA LEU A 66 5.21 8.30 -11.05
C LEU A 66 3.88 8.33 -10.29
N LEU A 67 2.76 8.19 -11.00
CA LEU A 67 1.42 8.16 -10.38
C LEU A 67 1.21 6.94 -9.48
N ILE A 68 1.71 5.77 -9.89
CA ILE A 68 1.70 4.56 -9.06
C ILE A 68 2.53 4.77 -7.78
N SER A 69 3.72 5.37 -7.90
CA SER A 69 4.54 5.71 -6.74
C SER A 69 3.88 6.72 -5.81
N ALA A 70 3.19 7.73 -6.34
CA ALA A 70 2.38 8.65 -5.54
C ALA A 70 1.27 7.91 -4.80
N SER A 71 0.54 7.02 -5.48
CA SER A 71 -0.53 6.21 -4.88
C SER A 71 -0.03 5.32 -3.74
N ARG A 72 1.12 4.66 -3.92
CA ARG A 72 1.81 3.88 -2.89
C ARG A 72 2.21 4.76 -1.70
N ALA A 73 2.76 5.94 -1.96
CA ALA A 73 3.19 6.85 -0.90
C ALA A 73 2.02 7.39 -0.08
N TYR A 74 0.92 7.77 -0.72
CA TYR A 74 -0.30 8.16 -0.01
C TYR A 74 -0.92 7.03 0.80
N TYR A 75 -0.91 5.79 0.29
CA TYR A 75 -1.36 4.63 1.08
C TYR A 75 -0.59 4.50 2.40
N PHE A 76 0.75 4.65 2.32
CA PHE A 76 1.59 4.68 3.51
C PHE A 76 1.15 5.82 4.45
N VAL A 77 1.12 7.07 3.97
CA VAL A 77 0.76 8.23 4.79
C VAL A 77 -0.59 8.04 5.48
N GLY A 78 -1.62 7.59 4.75
CA GLY A 78 -2.97 7.39 5.28
C GLY A 78 -3.02 6.31 6.37
N THR A 79 -2.16 5.29 6.29
CA THR A 79 -2.05 4.26 7.33
C THR A 79 -1.62 4.84 8.68
N PHE A 80 -0.78 5.87 8.68
CA PHE A 80 -0.15 6.45 9.87
C PHE A 80 -0.76 7.75 10.37
N LYS A 81 -1.74 8.33 9.67
CA LYS A 81 -2.49 9.47 10.22
C LYS A 81 -3.35 9.02 11.40
N ALA A 82 -3.50 9.87 12.42
CA ALA A 82 -4.40 9.57 13.55
C ALA A 82 -5.83 10.02 13.26
N ASP A 83 -5.98 11.22 12.68
CA ASP A 83 -7.27 11.83 12.38
C ASP A 83 -7.99 11.12 11.22
N LYS A 84 -9.27 10.77 11.46
CA LYS A 84 -10.10 10.05 10.49
C LYS A 84 -10.30 10.85 9.19
N LYS A 85 -10.54 12.16 9.27
CA LYS A 85 -10.80 12.98 8.09
C LYS A 85 -9.55 13.08 7.21
N GLN A 86 -8.39 13.31 7.83
CA GLN A 86 -7.09 13.31 7.14
C GLN A 86 -6.79 11.96 6.49
N LYS A 87 -7.09 10.83 7.15
CA LYS A 87 -6.94 9.50 6.52
C LYS A 87 -7.71 9.40 5.21
N ILE A 88 -8.98 9.77 5.26
CA ILE A 88 -9.90 9.71 4.12
C ILE A 88 -9.36 10.55 2.96
N GLU A 89 -9.02 11.81 3.22
CA GLU A 89 -8.48 12.72 2.20
C GLU A 89 -7.17 12.21 1.59
N ILE A 90 -6.29 11.63 2.40
CA ILE A 90 -5.02 11.05 1.90
C ILE A 90 -5.27 9.82 1.04
N PHE A 91 -6.14 8.90 1.46
CA PHE A 91 -6.47 7.73 0.63
C PHE A 91 -7.15 8.13 -0.67
N GLU A 92 -7.96 9.19 -0.67
CA GLU A 92 -8.57 9.76 -1.88
C GLU A 92 -7.52 10.30 -2.86
N LYS A 93 -6.47 10.97 -2.37
CA LYS A 93 -5.33 11.36 -3.22
C LYS A 93 -4.62 10.14 -3.82
N GLY A 94 -4.43 9.10 -3.01
CA GLY A 94 -3.86 7.83 -3.46
C GLY A 94 -4.71 7.17 -4.56
N MET A 95 -6.03 7.15 -4.40
CA MET A 95 -6.96 6.64 -5.39
C MET A 95 -6.92 7.47 -6.68
N ALA A 96 -7.00 8.80 -6.58
CA ALA A 96 -6.99 9.67 -7.75
C ALA A 96 -5.74 9.47 -8.64
N ALA A 97 -4.57 9.26 -8.03
CA ALA A 97 -3.34 8.97 -8.76
C ALA A 97 -3.41 7.62 -9.50
N ALA A 98 -3.80 6.53 -8.83
CA ALA A 98 -3.91 5.22 -9.47
C ALA A 98 -5.02 5.18 -10.53
N GLN A 99 -6.18 5.79 -10.26
CA GLN A 99 -7.31 5.86 -11.18
C GLN A 99 -6.97 6.56 -12.51
N THR A 100 -6.03 7.52 -12.49
CA THR A 100 -5.52 8.15 -13.72
C THR A 100 -4.85 7.11 -14.63
N VAL A 101 -4.07 6.20 -14.06
CA VAL A 101 -3.45 5.09 -14.79
C VAL A 101 -4.49 4.07 -15.23
N LEU A 102 -5.43 3.71 -14.34
CA LEU A 102 -6.49 2.75 -14.67
C LEU A 102 -7.34 3.22 -15.85
N THR A 103 -7.70 4.50 -15.91
CA THR A 103 -8.52 5.06 -16.98
C THR A 103 -7.83 4.98 -18.34
N ALA A 104 -6.49 5.02 -18.38
CA ALA A 104 -5.73 4.89 -19.62
C ALA A 104 -5.81 3.48 -20.23
N TYR A 105 -5.94 2.45 -19.38
CA TYR A 105 -5.97 1.04 -19.82
C TYR A 105 -7.36 0.40 -19.78
N LEU A 106 -8.23 0.86 -18.88
CA LEU A 106 -9.53 0.28 -18.55
C LEU A 106 -10.60 1.39 -18.42
N PRO A 107 -10.83 2.22 -19.46
CA PRO A 107 -11.78 3.34 -19.39
C PRO A 107 -13.23 2.87 -19.11
N GLU A 108 -13.55 1.62 -19.45
CA GLU A 108 -14.87 1.04 -19.29
C GLU A 108 -14.84 -0.26 -18.48
N LEU A 109 -14.24 -0.25 -17.28
CA LEU A 109 -14.42 -1.37 -16.33
C LEU A 109 -15.87 -1.40 -15.80
N LYS A 110 -16.83 -1.62 -16.70
CA LYS A 110 -18.25 -1.85 -16.43
C LYS A 110 -18.39 -3.35 -16.27
N GLN A 111 -18.68 -3.76 -15.04
CA GLN A 111 -18.71 -5.16 -14.63
C GLN A 111 -19.59 -6.00 -15.56
N GLN A 112 -19.05 -7.11 -16.07
CA GLN A 112 -19.83 -8.31 -16.37
C GLN A 112 -18.95 -9.54 -16.68
N ASN A 113 -17.73 -9.39 -17.20
CA ASN A 113 -16.81 -10.52 -17.38
C ASN A 113 -15.33 -10.12 -17.20
N LEU A 114 -14.78 -10.33 -15.99
CA LEU A 114 -13.39 -10.00 -15.69
C LEU A 114 -12.37 -10.82 -16.47
N GLU A 115 -12.71 -12.07 -16.82
CA GLU A 115 -11.82 -12.93 -17.62
C GLU A 115 -11.69 -12.41 -19.05
N ALA A 116 -12.79 -11.95 -19.65
CA ALA A 116 -12.76 -11.30 -20.95
C ALA A 116 -11.94 -10.00 -20.91
N VAL A 117 -12.10 -9.18 -19.86
CA VAL A 117 -11.29 -7.98 -19.65
C VAL A 117 -9.81 -8.32 -19.53
N ALA A 118 -9.46 -9.30 -18.69
CA ALA A 118 -8.08 -9.74 -18.51
C ALA A 118 -7.47 -10.26 -19.82
N LYS A 119 -8.24 -11.06 -20.57
CA LYS A 119 -7.82 -11.55 -21.88
C LYS A 119 -7.56 -10.41 -22.85
N GLU A 120 -8.47 -9.44 -22.94
CA GLU A 120 -8.29 -8.28 -23.81
C GLU A 120 -7.04 -7.47 -23.46
N VAL A 121 -6.79 -7.24 -22.17
CA VAL A 121 -5.58 -6.57 -21.70
C VAL A 121 -4.34 -7.37 -22.12
N LEU A 122 -4.30 -8.68 -21.83
CA LEU A 122 -3.14 -9.53 -22.14
C LEU A 122 -2.87 -9.65 -23.66
N ASP A 123 -3.91 -9.53 -24.49
CA ASP A 123 -3.78 -9.59 -25.95
C ASP A 123 -3.30 -8.26 -26.57
N LYS A 124 -3.55 -7.10 -25.91
CA LYS A 124 -3.32 -5.76 -26.48
C LYS A 124 -2.18 -4.98 -25.83
N VAL A 125 -1.86 -5.28 -24.58
CA VAL A 125 -0.97 -4.48 -23.73
C VAL A 125 0.33 -5.24 -23.52
N ASN A 126 1.47 -4.54 -23.61
CA ASN A 126 2.76 -5.21 -23.47
C ASN A 126 3.02 -5.63 -22.00
N PRO A 127 3.94 -6.57 -21.73
CA PRO A 127 4.16 -7.09 -20.37
C PRO A 127 4.52 -6.04 -19.31
N ASN A 128 5.20 -4.95 -19.69
CA ASN A 128 5.55 -3.86 -18.76
C ASN A 128 4.32 -3.02 -18.42
N GLU A 129 3.49 -2.71 -19.40
CA GLU A 129 2.23 -2.00 -19.19
C GLU A 129 1.22 -2.85 -18.37
N VAL A 130 1.20 -4.19 -18.58
CA VAL A 130 0.42 -5.10 -17.72
C VAL A 130 0.89 -5.03 -16.27
N LEU A 131 2.21 -4.93 -16.05
CA LEU A 131 2.77 -4.76 -14.72
C LEU A 131 2.35 -3.41 -14.11
N GLU A 132 2.48 -2.30 -14.84
CA GLU A 132 2.03 -0.97 -14.41
C GLU A 132 0.55 -0.96 -14.04
N LEU A 133 -0.30 -1.50 -14.91
CA LEU A 133 -1.73 -1.63 -14.67
C LEU A 133 -2.02 -2.44 -13.41
N SER A 134 -1.31 -3.56 -13.22
CA SER A 134 -1.51 -4.42 -12.04
C SER A 134 -1.09 -3.72 -10.74
N HIS A 135 -0.03 -2.92 -10.77
CA HIS A 135 0.32 -2.07 -9.64
C HIS A 135 -0.73 -0.98 -9.38
N ALA A 136 -1.25 -0.33 -10.43
CA ALA A 136 -2.32 0.65 -10.29
C ALA A 136 -3.60 0.03 -9.70
N LEU A 137 -4.02 -1.15 -10.17
CA LEU A 137 -5.17 -1.89 -9.64
C LEU A 137 -4.97 -2.24 -8.16
N TYR A 138 -3.77 -2.72 -7.81
CA TYR A 138 -3.44 -3.04 -6.43
C TYR A 138 -3.47 -1.80 -5.53
N TYR A 139 -2.75 -0.72 -5.90
CA TYR A 139 -2.67 0.47 -5.07
C TYR A 139 -4.00 1.22 -4.97
N GLU A 140 -4.78 1.27 -6.05
CA GLU A 140 -6.16 1.76 -6.01
C GLU A 140 -6.98 0.97 -4.99
N GLY A 141 -6.97 -0.37 -5.09
CA GLY A 141 -7.83 -1.19 -4.24
C GLY A 141 -7.40 -1.21 -2.77
N ILE A 142 -6.11 -1.09 -2.43
CA ILE A 142 -5.70 -0.96 -1.01
C ILE A 142 -6.01 0.43 -0.45
N ASN A 143 -5.87 1.50 -1.25
CA ASN A 143 -6.32 2.83 -0.83
C ASN A 143 -7.85 2.83 -0.62
N LEU A 144 -8.62 2.24 -1.53
CA LEU A 144 -10.07 2.09 -1.40
C LEU A 144 -10.46 1.25 -0.18
N GLY A 145 -9.75 0.16 0.07
CA GLY A 145 -9.97 -0.70 1.25
C GLY A 145 -9.72 0.04 2.56
N SER A 146 -8.62 0.79 2.67
CA SER A 146 -8.31 1.56 3.87
C SER A 146 -9.18 2.81 4.03
N TRP A 147 -9.58 3.46 2.93
CA TRP A 147 -10.62 4.49 2.91
C TRP A 147 -11.95 3.93 3.45
N ALA A 148 -12.31 2.72 3.05
CA ALA A 148 -13.51 2.04 3.49
C ALA A 148 -13.49 1.72 5.00
N GLU A 149 -12.36 1.22 5.50
CA GLU A 149 -12.17 0.98 6.93
C GLU A 149 -12.28 2.28 7.74
N ALA A 150 -11.73 3.40 7.23
CA ALA A 150 -11.85 4.70 7.88
C ALA A 150 -13.29 5.25 7.87
N ASN A 151 -14.03 5.07 6.78
CA ASN A 151 -15.42 5.52 6.67
C ASN A 151 -16.41 4.65 7.45
N GLY A 152 -16.06 3.40 7.71
CA GLY A 152 -16.90 2.41 8.38
C GLY A 152 -17.67 1.57 7.37
N ILE A 153 -18.18 0.43 7.85
CA ILE A 153 -18.68 -0.63 6.99
C ILE A 153 -19.88 -0.22 6.14
N THR A 154 -20.82 0.54 6.70
CA THR A 154 -22.09 0.92 6.05
C THR A 154 -21.89 1.73 4.78
N GLN A 155 -20.98 2.71 4.81
CA GLN A 155 -20.66 3.55 3.64
C GLN A 155 -19.87 2.77 2.57
N SER A 156 -19.16 1.73 3.02
CA SER A 156 -18.17 1.02 2.22
C SER A 156 -18.71 -0.19 1.49
N LEU A 157 -19.87 -0.72 1.88
CA LEU A 157 -20.47 -1.91 1.24
C LEU A 157 -20.66 -1.74 -0.27
N SER A 158 -21.05 -0.54 -0.72
CA SER A 158 -21.23 -0.25 -2.15
C SER A 158 -19.92 -0.29 -2.94
N LYS A 159 -18.77 -0.14 -2.28
CA LYS A 159 -17.43 -0.14 -2.89
C LYS A 159 -16.82 -1.53 -2.99
N TRP A 160 -17.37 -2.51 -2.26
CA TRP A 160 -16.86 -3.89 -2.27
C TRP A 160 -16.75 -4.49 -3.69
N PRO A 161 -17.77 -4.40 -4.57
CA PRO A 161 -17.65 -4.93 -5.93
C PRO A 161 -16.48 -4.33 -6.71
N THR A 162 -16.22 -3.04 -6.56
CA THR A 162 -15.10 -2.34 -7.21
C THR A 162 -13.77 -2.86 -6.70
N LEU A 163 -13.56 -2.85 -5.37
CA LEU A 163 -12.33 -3.35 -4.75
C LEU A 163 -12.07 -4.82 -5.12
N ARG A 164 -13.10 -5.67 -5.02
CA ARG A 164 -13.02 -7.08 -5.38
C ARG A 164 -12.55 -7.25 -6.82
N ASN A 165 -13.14 -6.50 -7.75
CA ASN A 165 -12.81 -6.62 -9.16
C ASN A 165 -11.38 -6.19 -9.46
N TYR A 166 -10.88 -5.12 -8.82
CA TYR A 166 -9.48 -4.72 -8.97
C TYR A 166 -8.53 -5.83 -8.52
N MET A 167 -8.76 -6.43 -7.36
CA MET A 167 -7.90 -7.48 -6.82
C MET A 167 -8.00 -8.79 -7.61
N LEU A 168 -9.20 -9.16 -8.07
CA LEU A 168 -9.37 -10.32 -8.96
C LEU A 168 -8.66 -10.10 -10.30
N LEU A 169 -8.71 -8.89 -10.84
CA LEU A 169 -8.07 -8.58 -12.11
C LEU A 169 -6.54 -8.67 -12.00
N VAL A 170 -5.93 -8.25 -10.88
CA VAL A 170 -4.49 -8.48 -10.62
C VAL A 170 -4.13 -9.97 -10.76
N ASN A 171 -4.94 -10.87 -10.18
CA ASN A 171 -4.71 -12.31 -10.29
C ASN A 171 -4.93 -12.82 -11.73
N LEU A 172 -5.97 -12.35 -12.42
CA LEU A 172 -6.27 -12.75 -13.80
C LEU A 172 -5.20 -12.26 -14.80
N LEU A 173 -4.52 -11.16 -14.49
CA LEU A 173 -3.37 -10.65 -15.24
C LEU A 173 -2.06 -11.42 -14.95
N LYS A 174 -2.12 -12.49 -14.14
CA LYS A 174 -0.96 -13.31 -13.74
C LYS A 174 0.10 -12.50 -13.00
N LYS A 175 -0.35 -11.60 -12.12
CA LYS A 175 0.46 -10.72 -11.27
C LYS A 175 0.11 -10.89 -9.80
N GLU A 176 -0.30 -12.10 -9.42
CA GLU A 176 -0.67 -12.46 -8.06
C GLU A 176 0.46 -12.26 -7.06
N ASP A 177 1.73 -12.24 -7.48
CA ASP A 177 2.91 -12.07 -6.63
C ASP A 177 3.16 -10.62 -6.18
N ILE A 178 2.51 -9.64 -6.81
CA ILE A 178 2.63 -8.21 -6.47
C ILE A 178 2.45 -8.00 -4.96
N ASN A 179 3.42 -7.28 -4.38
CA ASN A 179 3.43 -6.93 -2.95
C ASN A 179 3.21 -8.14 -2.03
N LEU A 180 3.90 -9.25 -2.35
CA LEU A 180 3.87 -10.50 -1.60
C LEU A 180 2.44 -11.02 -1.45
N TYR A 181 1.82 -11.34 -2.60
CA TYR A 181 0.44 -11.80 -2.68
C TYR A 181 -0.58 -10.82 -2.08
N GLY A 182 -0.33 -9.53 -2.33
CA GLY A 182 -1.13 -8.44 -1.77
C GLY A 182 -2.59 -8.47 -2.17
N ALA A 183 -2.90 -8.82 -3.43
CA ALA A 183 -4.28 -8.92 -3.89
C ALA A 183 -5.07 -10.02 -3.16
N SER A 184 -4.44 -11.18 -2.98
CA SER A 184 -5.01 -12.28 -2.18
C SER A 184 -5.17 -11.88 -0.71
N ARG A 185 -4.18 -11.21 -0.11
CA ARG A 185 -4.29 -10.67 1.26
C ARG A 185 -5.53 -9.78 1.42
N VAL A 186 -5.75 -8.86 0.48
CA VAL A 186 -6.87 -7.90 0.50
C VAL A 186 -8.21 -8.61 0.32
N LEU A 187 -8.33 -9.48 -0.68
CA LEU A 187 -9.55 -10.28 -0.91
C LEU A 187 -9.89 -11.11 0.32
N GLY A 188 -8.90 -11.82 0.86
CA GLY A 188 -9.06 -12.65 2.05
C GLY A 188 -9.54 -11.85 3.26
N ARG A 189 -8.92 -10.69 3.52
CA ARG A 189 -9.33 -9.79 4.61
C ARG A 189 -10.76 -9.27 4.41
N ALA A 190 -11.11 -8.82 3.21
CA ALA A 190 -12.43 -8.28 2.93
C ALA A 190 -13.53 -9.35 3.07
N TYR A 191 -13.34 -10.53 2.47
CA TYR A 191 -14.28 -11.66 2.62
C TYR A 191 -14.46 -12.09 4.07
N TYR A 192 -13.40 -12.00 4.90
CA TYR A 192 -13.47 -12.32 6.32
C TYR A 192 -14.23 -11.26 7.13
N ARG A 193 -14.06 -9.98 6.82
CA ARG A 193 -14.60 -8.85 7.61
C ARG A 193 -16.03 -8.47 7.25
N LEU A 194 -16.46 -8.73 6.02
CA LEU A 194 -17.82 -8.43 5.57
C LEU A 194 -18.85 -9.39 6.20
N PRO A 195 -20.04 -8.90 6.57
CA PRO A 195 -21.18 -9.77 6.88
C PRO A 195 -21.51 -10.68 5.69
N VAL A 196 -22.00 -11.90 5.97
CA VAL A 196 -22.40 -12.86 4.92
C VAL A 196 -23.44 -12.25 3.97
N ILE A 197 -24.44 -11.54 4.52
CA ILE A 197 -25.48 -10.85 3.74
C ILE A 197 -24.93 -9.75 2.81
N ALA A 198 -23.72 -9.27 3.07
CA ALA A 198 -23.04 -8.21 2.33
C ALA A 198 -21.89 -8.74 1.45
N GLY A 199 -21.82 -10.05 1.23
CA GLY A 199 -20.81 -10.70 0.39
C GLY A 199 -19.59 -11.25 1.13
N GLY A 200 -19.62 -11.29 2.46
CA GLY A 200 -18.65 -12.04 3.26
C GLY A 200 -18.75 -13.54 2.98
N ASP A 201 -17.59 -14.21 2.92
CA ASP A 201 -17.48 -15.61 2.53
C ASP A 201 -16.24 -16.22 3.19
N LYS A 202 -16.45 -17.06 4.22
CA LYS A 202 -15.33 -17.61 5.01
C LYS A 202 -14.47 -18.60 4.24
N ASP A 203 -15.03 -19.29 3.25
CA ASP A 203 -14.29 -20.25 2.44
C ASP A 203 -13.40 -19.54 1.43
N LYS A 204 -13.89 -18.44 0.85
CA LYS A 204 -13.04 -17.53 0.07
C LYS A 204 -12.00 -16.85 0.93
N ALA A 205 -12.35 -16.40 2.13
CA ALA A 205 -11.39 -15.84 3.07
C ALA A 205 -10.25 -16.82 3.37
N ARG A 206 -10.59 -18.08 3.69
CA ARG A 206 -9.61 -19.17 3.87
C ARG A 206 -8.70 -19.31 2.65
N THR A 207 -9.30 -19.44 1.47
CA THR A 207 -8.58 -19.65 0.20
C THR A 207 -7.56 -18.54 -0.03
N TYR A 208 -7.99 -17.28 0.07
CA TYR A 208 -7.11 -16.15 -0.23
C TYR A 208 -6.09 -15.85 0.87
N LEU A 209 -6.45 -15.95 2.16
CA LEU A 209 -5.50 -15.71 3.25
C LEU A 209 -4.43 -16.80 3.33
N SER A 210 -4.82 -18.07 3.15
CA SER A 210 -3.85 -19.17 3.11
C SER A 210 -2.96 -19.09 1.87
N ALA A 211 -3.50 -18.74 0.70
CA ALA A 211 -2.68 -18.51 -0.50
C ALA A 211 -1.67 -17.36 -0.29
N ALA A 212 -2.10 -16.24 0.29
CA ALA A 212 -1.21 -15.12 0.57
C ALA A 212 -0.12 -15.51 1.58
N PHE A 213 -0.46 -16.24 2.64
CA PHE A 213 0.50 -16.68 3.65
C PHE A 213 1.48 -17.73 3.13
N ASN A 214 0.98 -18.81 2.53
CA ASN A 214 1.77 -19.97 2.12
C ASN A 214 2.78 -19.63 1.03
N ASN A 215 2.40 -18.82 0.04
CA ASN A 215 3.29 -18.45 -1.07
C ASN A 215 4.34 -17.40 -0.68
N THR A 216 4.28 -16.85 0.53
CA THR A 216 5.25 -15.84 1.00
C THR A 216 6.03 -16.33 2.22
N GLN A 217 6.02 -17.63 2.52
CA GLN A 217 6.68 -18.18 3.70
C GLN A 217 8.20 -18.09 3.63
N GLN A 218 8.80 -17.77 4.78
CA GLN A 218 10.21 -17.82 5.09
C GLN A 218 10.34 -18.21 6.57
N GLY A 219 10.87 -19.40 6.85
CA GLY A 219 11.06 -19.86 8.24
C GLY A 219 9.75 -20.07 9.02
N GLY A 220 8.67 -20.47 8.35
CA GLY A 220 7.37 -20.75 8.99
C GLY A 220 6.50 -19.53 9.28
N ILE A 221 6.97 -18.34 8.91
CA ILE A 221 6.19 -17.09 8.89
C ILE A 221 6.19 -16.52 7.47
N SER A 222 5.27 -15.63 7.15
CA SER A 222 5.29 -14.90 5.89
C SER A 222 6.29 -13.74 5.92
N ARG A 223 6.95 -13.47 4.79
CA ARG A 223 7.75 -12.25 4.54
C ARG A 223 6.93 -10.97 4.63
N SER A 224 5.63 -11.02 4.32
CA SER A 224 4.72 -9.89 4.55
C SER A 224 4.15 -9.94 5.98
N GLY A 225 4.34 -8.86 6.74
CA GLY A 225 3.82 -8.74 8.10
C GLY A 225 2.30 -8.89 8.20
N ASN A 226 1.54 -8.25 7.31
CA ASN A 226 0.07 -8.33 7.34
C ASN A 226 -0.47 -9.72 6.96
N ASN A 227 0.25 -10.50 6.13
CA ASN A 227 -0.16 -11.89 5.85
C ASN A 227 -0.10 -12.73 7.13
N ASN A 228 0.91 -12.53 8.00
CA ASN A 228 0.99 -13.21 9.29
C ASN A 228 -0.20 -12.85 10.20
N VAL A 229 -0.45 -11.56 10.37
CA VAL A 229 -1.50 -11.05 11.26
C VAL A 229 -2.88 -11.53 10.80
N PHE A 230 -3.22 -11.31 9.53
CA PHE A 230 -4.56 -11.62 9.05
C PHE A 230 -4.83 -13.12 8.97
N TYR A 231 -3.82 -13.93 8.62
CA TYR A 231 -3.97 -15.38 8.63
C TYR A 231 -4.12 -15.92 10.05
N ALA A 232 -3.30 -15.45 11.01
CA ALA A 232 -3.43 -15.85 12.41
C ALA A 232 -4.80 -15.49 13.00
N GLU A 233 -5.29 -14.27 12.76
CA GLU A 233 -6.65 -13.88 13.20
C GLU A 233 -7.73 -14.81 12.63
N PHE A 234 -7.60 -15.21 11.36
CA PHE A 234 -8.53 -16.13 10.72
C PHE A 234 -8.47 -17.53 11.34
N LEU A 235 -7.26 -18.08 11.53
CA LEU A 235 -7.03 -19.36 12.20
C LEU A 235 -7.66 -19.38 13.60
N TYR A 236 -7.41 -18.33 14.38
CA TYR A 236 -7.90 -18.20 15.76
C TYR A 236 -9.43 -18.14 15.82
N ASN A 237 -10.03 -17.22 15.06
CA ASN A 237 -11.44 -16.88 15.20
C ASN A 237 -12.37 -17.78 14.38
N SER A 238 -11.95 -18.19 13.18
CA SER A 238 -12.80 -18.92 12.23
C SER A 238 -12.50 -20.42 12.22
N GLU A 239 -11.22 -20.81 12.17
CA GLU A 239 -10.86 -22.24 12.15
C GLU A 239 -10.74 -22.86 13.54
N LYS A 240 -10.77 -22.05 14.60
CA LYS A 240 -10.58 -22.47 16.00
C LYS A 240 -9.24 -23.15 16.27
N LYS A 241 -8.24 -22.88 15.43
CA LYS A 241 -6.86 -23.36 15.58
C LYS A 241 -6.03 -22.36 16.38
N LYS A 242 -6.42 -22.18 17.66
CA LYS A 242 -5.85 -21.14 18.53
C LYS A 242 -4.35 -21.30 18.73
N ASP A 243 -3.89 -22.51 19.02
CA ASP A 243 -2.47 -22.79 19.30
C ASP A 243 -1.59 -22.50 18.07
N GLU A 244 -2.08 -22.84 16.87
CA GLU A 244 -1.38 -22.56 15.61
C GLU A 244 -1.27 -21.05 15.37
N ALA A 245 -2.36 -20.31 15.60
CA ALA A 245 -2.37 -18.85 15.46
C ALA A 245 -1.42 -18.16 16.45
N ILE A 246 -1.44 -18.56 17.73
CA ILE A 246 -0.56 -18.03 18.77
C ILE A 246 0.91 -18.33 18.44
N LYS A 247 1.21 -19.58 18.06
CA LYS A 247 2.57 -19.99 17.66
C LYS A 247 3.07 -19.15 16.48
N LEU A 248 2.23 -18.96 15.47
CA LEU A 248 2.54 -18.13 14.30
C LEU A 248 2.87 -16.68 14.72
N LEU A 249 2.02 -16.03 15.52
CA LEU A 249 2.28 -14.65 15.93
C LEU A 249 3.51 -14.51 16.83
N LYS A 250 3.78 -15.46 17.73
CA LYS A 250 5.02 -15.46 18.53
C LYS A 250 6.27 -15.53 17.66
N ALA A 251 6.28 -16.43 16.67
CA ALA A 251 7.37 -16.54 15.72
C ALA A 251 7.55 -15.24 14.90
N PHE A 252 6.45 -14.64 14.43
CA PHE A 252 6.48 -13.40 13.67
C PHE A 252 6.99 -12.20 14.50
N VAL A 253 6.56 -12.10 15.76
CA VAL A 253 7.02 -11.03 16.68
C VAL A 253 8.50 -11.17 17.01
N ALA A 254 9.02 -12.40 17.09
CA ALA A 254 10.44 -12.66 17.36
C ALA A 254 11.36 -12.45 16.14
N ALA A 255 10.80 -12.41 14.93
CA ALA A 255 11.59 -12.24 13.71
C ALA A 255 12.17 -10.82 13.58
N ASN A 256 13.36 -10.72 13.00
CA ASN A 256 13.93 -9.43 12.63
C ASN A 256 13.18 -8.88 11.40
N ALA A 257 12.52 -7.72 11.54
CA ALA A 257 11.76 -7.10 10.45
C ALA A 257 12.63 -6.83 9.20
N ASP A 258 13.92 -6.52 9.40
CA ASP A 258 14.85 -6.15 8.33
C ASP A 258 15.20 -7.34 7.42
N THR A 259 14.90 -8.57 7.83
CA THR A 259 15.22 -9.80 7.06
C THR A 259 14.01 -10.38 6.31
N LEU A 260 12.83 -9.78 6.45
CA LEU A 260 11.59 -10.29 5.84
C LEU A 260 11.33 -9.64 4.47
N ASP A 261 11.17 -8.33 4.46
CA ASP A 261 10.94 -7.54 3.26
C ASP A 261 11.56 -6.14 3.42
N PRO A 262 12.73 -5.88 2.79
CA PRO A 262 13.43 -4.59 2.90
C PRO A 262 12.56 -3.40 2.48
N ASP A 263 11.65 -3.62 1.54
CA ASP A 263 10.76 -2.59 1.01
C ASP A 263 9.57 -2.28 1.93
N SER A 264 9.36 -3.05 3.00
CA SER A 264 8.20 -2.94 3.90
C SER A 264 8.58 -2.96 5.38
N ILE A 265 9.81 -2.55 5.72
CA ILE A 265 10.30 -2.57 7.11
C ILE A 265 9.37 -1.78 8.06
N PRO A 266 8.99 -0.51 7.78
CA PRO A 266 8.10 0.23 8.66
C PRO A 266 6.73 -0.45 8.86
N GLU A 267 6.13 -0.94 7.78
CA GLU A 267 4.84 -1.65 7.78
C GLU A 267 4.93 -2.97 8.56
N THR A 268 6.05 -3.68 8.44
CA THR A 268 6.31 -4.92 9.18
C THR A 268 6.41 -4.67 10.68
N LYS A 269 7.09 -3.59 11.10
CA LYS A 269 7.17 -3.19 12.53
C LYS A 269 5.78 -2.86 13.09
N VAL A 270 4.91 -2.21 12.32
CA VAL A 270 3.51 -1.99 12.71
C VAL A 270 2.76 -3.30 12.86
N ALA A 271 2.88 -4.20 11.87
CA ALA A 271 2.22 -5.50 11.93
C ALA A 271 2.68 -6.32 13.14
N GLN A 272 3.96 -6.26 13.52
CA GLN A 272 4.47 -6.87 14.76
C GLN A 272 3.85 -6.22 16.00
N GLY A 273 3.64 -4.90 16.01
CA GLY A 273 2.89 -4.20 17.05
C GLY A 273 1.45 -4.70 17.19
N THR A 274 0.75 -4.89 16.06
CA THR A 274 -0.60 -5.48 16.05
C THR A 274 -0.59 -6.92 16.55
N ALA A 275 0.38 -7.73 16.13
CA ALA A 275 0.53 -9.11 16.58
C ALA A 275 0.74 -9.20 18.10
N LYS A 276 1.54 -8.31 18.69
CA LYS A 276 1.73 -8.23 20.15
C LYS A 276 0.43 -7.94 20.90
N LYS A 277 -0.41 -7.03 20.39
CA LYS A 277 -1.71 -6.73 20.98
C LYS A 277 -2.64 -7.93 20.93
N LEU A 278 -2.73 -8.59 19.77
CA LEU A 278 -3.54 -9.81 19.63
C LEU A 278 -3.09 -10.92 20.57
N LEU A 279 -1.77 -11.12 20.73
CA LEU A 279 -1.25 -12.12 21.67
C LEU A 279 -1.65 -11.81 23.11
N ALA A 280 -1.56 -10.54 23.54
CA ALA A 280 -2.03 -10.14 24.86
C ALA A 280 -3.53 -10.46 25.03
N ASP A 281 -4.36 -10.12 24.04
CA ASP A 281 -5.80 -10.37 24.09
C ASP A 281 -6.19 -11.87 24.04
N TRP A 282 -5.32 -12.74 23.51
CA TRP A 282 -5.62 -14.18 23.33
C TRP A 282 -5.09 -15.06 24.46
N GLU A 283 -4.12 -14.56 25.21
CA GLU A 283 -3.47 -15.30 26.31
C GLU A 283 -4.05 -14.93 27.69
N GLU A 284 -4.91 -13.90 27.78
CA GLU A 284 -5.81 -13.63 28.90
C GLU A 284 -6.97 -14.63 28.99
#